data_AF-A0A3R7AX40-F1
#
_entry.id   AF-A0A3R7AX40-F1
#
_cell.length_a   1.000
_cell.length_b   1.000
_cell.length_c   1.000
_cell.angle_alpha   90.00
_cell.angle_beta   90.00
_cell.angle_gamma   90.00
#
_symmetry.space_group_name_H-M   'P 1'
#
loop_
_entity.id
_entity.type
_entity.pdbx_description
1 polymer ?
#
loop_
_entity_poly.entity_id
_entity_poly.type
_entity_poly.pdbx_seq_one_letter_code
_entity_poly.pdbx_strand_id
1 'polypeptide(L)'
;MPSEDITVQITFPKSVRTVDANTETGSCLFDDATKTLKWTVGKFNPKKAASPSLKAAIVLQQGAAVPDEKPMVLLGFKVPFTTVSGLAVETLVLTNENYKPYKGVRTLTQAGRFQIRT
;
A
#
# COMPACT_ATOMS: atom_id res chain seq x y z
N MET A 1 -5.97 5.23 11.37
CA MET A 1 -4.80 5.07 12.28
C MET A 1 -3.55 5.52 11.55
N PRO A 2 -2.48 5.96 12.23
CA PRO A 2 -1.20 6.26 11.59
C PRO A 2 -0.72 5.01 10.85
N SER A 3 -0.44 5.16 9.57
CA SER A 3 -0.03 4.08 8.67
C SER A 3 1.32 4.45 8.05
N GLU A 4 2.15 3.45 7.81
CA GLU A 4 3.49 3.62 7.23
C GLU A 4 3.71 2.65 6.07
N ASP A 5 4.82 2.84 5.35
CA ASP A 5 5.17 2.07 4.15
C ASP A 5 4.02 1.94 3.13
N ILE A 6 3.23 3.01 2.99
CA ILE A 6 2.08 3.02 2.10
C ILE A 6 2.57 3.09 0.65
N THR A 7 2.11 2.14 -0.15
CA THR A 7 2.43 2.01 -1.57
C THR A 7 1.16 1.68 -2.35
N VAL A 8 1.03 2.22 -3.55
CA VAL A 8 -0.03 1.90 -4.49
C VAL A 8 0.62 1.44 -5.79
N GLN A 9 0.22 0.29 -6.27
CA GLN A 9 0.68 -0.25 -7.55
C GLN A 9 -0.52 -0.38 -8.48
N ILE A 10 -0.46 0.30 -9.62
CA ILE A 10 -1.50 0.29 -10.64
C ILE A 10 -0.95 -0.40 -11.88
N THR A 11 -1.54 -1.51 -12.27
CA THR A 11 -1.16 -2.25 -13.49
C THR A 11 -2.14 -1.91 -14.61
N PHE A 12 -1.60 -1.42 -15.72
CA PHE A 12 -2.38 -0.96 -16.87
C PHE A 12 -2.41 -2.00 -17.99
N PRO A 13 -3.43 -1.94 -18.87
CA PRO A 13 -3.45 -2.71 -20.11
C PRO A 13 -2.28 -2.35 -21.05
N LYS A 14 -1.90 -3.29 -21.93
CA LYS A 14 -0.79 -3.13 -22.87
C LYS A 14 -0.95 -1.98 -23.87
N SER A 15 -2.18 -1.55 -24.12
CA SER A 15 -2.51 -0.40 -24.97
C SER A 15 -2.09 0.94 -24.36
N VAL A 16 -1.74 1.00 -23.07
CA VAL A 16 -1.16 2.19 -22.45
C VAL A 16 0.30 2.35 -22.90
N ARG A 17 0.60 3.52 -23.46
CA ARG A 17 1.96 3.91 -23.89
C ARG A 17 2.75 4.52 -22.73
N THR A 18 2.20 5.49 -22.03
CA THR A 18 2.85 6.13 -20.88
C THR A 18 1.81 6.66 -19.90
N VAL A 19 2.23 6.91 -18.67
CA VAL A 19 1.39 7.49 -17.62
C VAL A 19 2.13 8.66 -16.99
N ASP A 20 1.62 9.87 -17.24
CA ASP A 20 2.16 11.09 -16.68
C ASP A 20 1.45 11.37 -15.35
N ALA A 21 2.10 10.96 -14.27
CA ALA A 21 1.54 11.04 -12.92
C ALA A 21 2.16 12.19 -12.12
N ASN A 22 1.33 12.90 -11.38
CA ASN A 22 1.72 13.97 -10.47
C ASN A 22 1.11 13.72 -9.08
N THR A 23 1.95 13.82 -8.04
CA THR A 23 1.53 13.69 -6.64
C THR A 23 2.16 14.77 -5.78
N GLU A 24 1.40 15.22 -4.78
CA GLU A 24 1.89 16.15 -3.75
C GLU A 24 2.52 15.41 -2.56
N THR A 25 2.35 14.08 -2.48
CA THR A 25 2.82 13.28 -1.35
C THR A 25 3.57 12.05 -1.84
N GLY A 26 4.85 11.98 -1.47
CA GLY A 26 5.71 10.87 -1.84
C GLY A 26 6.21 10.97 -3.29
N SER A 27 6.39 9.82 -3.94
CA SER A 27 6.91 9.76 -5.32
C SER A 27 6.18 8.72 -6.15
N CYS A 28 6.04 8.99 -7.45
CA CYS A 28 5.44 8.06 -8.41
C CYS A 28 6.39 7.77 -9.57
N LEU A 29 6.44 6.51 -9.99
CA LEU A 29 7.28 6.06 -11.11
C LEU A 29 6.48 5.08 -11.97
N PHE A 30 6.44 5.35 -13.28
CA PHE A 30 5.86 4.44 -14.26
C PHE A 30 6.96 3.57 -14.89
N ASP A 31 6.75 2.27 -14.90
CA ASP A 31 7.58 1.30 -15.62
C ASP A 31 6.85 0.82 -16.87
N ASP A 32 7.43 1.15 -18.03
CA ASP A 32 6.85 0.82 -19.33
C ASP A 32 6.90 -0.68 -19.66
N ALA A 33 7.90 -1.40 -19.16
CA ALA A 33 8.07 -2.83 -19.42
C ALA A 33 6.98 -3.67 -18.73
N THR A 34 6.65 -3.31 -17.49
CA THR A 34 5.62 -3.98 -16.69
C THR A 34 4.26 -3.29 -16.76
N LYS A 35 4.16 -2.18 -17.49
CA LYS A 35 2.97 -1.32 -17.57
C LYS A 35 2.40 -0.98 -16.19
N THR A 36 3.30 -0.69 -15.25
CA THR A 36 2.95 -0.51 -13.84
C THR A 36 3.36 0.87 -13.34
N LEU A 37 2.40 1.60 -12.77
CA LEU A 37 2.69 2.81 -12.00
C LEU A 37 2.81 2.43 -10.52
N LYS A 38 3.96 2.74 -9.93
CA LYS A 38 4.20 2.60 -8.50
C LYS A 38 4.21 3.96 -7.83
N TRP A 39 3.29 4.19 -6.90
CA TRP A 39 3.24 5.36 -6.04
C TRP A 39 3.66 4.98 -4.62
N THR A 40 4.73 5.60 -4.12
CA THR A 40 5.25 5.41 -2.77
C THR A 40 4.89 6.62 -1.93
N VAL A 41 3.84 6.49 -1.12
CA VAL A 41 3.29 7.57 -0.27
C VAL A 41 4.11 7.72 1.02
N GLY A 42 4.56 6.61 1.58
CA GLY A 42 5.30 6.59 2.85
C GLY A 42 4.37 6.57 4.06
N LYS A 43 4.41 7.63 4.88
CA LYS A 43 3.65 7.71 6.14
C LYS A 43 2.41 8.57 5.98
N PHE A 44 1.29 8.12 6.55
CA PHE A 44 0.04 8.87 6.58
C PHE A 44 -0.57 8.87 7.98
N ASN A 45 -0.96 10.05 8.44
CA ASN A 45 -1.71 10.20 9.67
C ASN A 45 -2.97 11.03 9.40
N PRO A 46 -4.17 10.41 9.43
CA PRO A 46 -5.42 11.09 9.08
C PRO A 46 -5.79 12.22 10.05
N LYS A 47 -5.17 12.31 11.24
CA LYS A 47 -5.38 13.41 12.18
C LYS A 47 -4.51 14.64 11.90
N LYS A 48 -3.47 14.50 11.07
CA LYS A 48 -2.43 15.53 10.88
C LYS A 48 -2.30 16.02 9.44
N ALA A 49 -2.75 15.25 8.47
CA ALA A 49 -2.57 15.54 7.06
C ALA A 49 -3.85 15.26 6.28
N ALA A 50 -4.04 16.01 5.19
CA ALA A 50 -5.05 15.71 4.19
C ALA A 50 -4.76 14.35 3.54
N SER A 51 -5.80 13.72 3.00
CA SER A 51 -5.67 12.44 2.30
C SER A 51 -4.71 12.56 1.11
N PRO A 52 -3.70 11.67 0.99
CA PRO A 52 -2.81 11.65 -0.15
C PRO A 52 -3.59 11.49 -1.44
N SER A 53 -3.18 12.19 -2.49
CA SER A 53 -3.78 12.07 -3.82
C SER A 53 -2.73 12.00 -4.92
N LEU A 54 -3.11 11.34 -6.00
CA LEU A 54 -2.32 11.16 -7.21
C LEU A 54 -3.24 11.45 -8.39
N LYS A 55 -2.84 12.36 -9.27
CA LYS A 55 -3.52 12.61 -10.54
C LYS A 55 -2.61 12.13 -11.66
N ALA A 56 -3.16 11.41 -12.64
CA ALA A 56 -2.37 10.91 -13.74
C ALA A 56 -3.11 11.07 -15.07
N ALA A 57 -2.37 11.45 -16.11
CA ALA A 57 -2.82 11.41 -17.49
C ALA A 57 -2.32 10.12 -18.14
N ILE A 58 -3.24 9.31 -18.66
CA ILE A 58 -2.92 8.03 -19.30
C ILE A 58 -2.89 8.25 -20.81
N VAL A 59 -1.74 8.00 -21.42
CA VAL A 59 -1.55 8.14 -22.86
C VAL A 59 -1.59 6.76 -23.49
N LEU A 60 -2.52 6.55 -24.43
CA LEU A 60 -2.63 5.30 -25.17
C LEU A 60 -1.68 5.27 -26.37
N GLN A 61 -1.41 4.07 -26.88
CA GLN A 61 -0.74 3.89 -28.16
C GLN A 61 -1.58 4.49 -29.31
N GLN A 62 -0.92 4.97 -30.35
CA GLN A 62 -1.61 5.57 -31.49
C GLN A 62 -2.52 4.53 -32.17
N GLY A 63 -3.79 4.89 -32.38
CA GLY A 63 -4.79 3.99 -32.96
C GLY A 63 -5.32 2.90 -32.02
N ALA A 64 -4.87 2.86 -30.75
CA ALA A 64 -5.44 1.94 -29.78
C ALA A 64 -6.84 2.39 -29.36
N ALA A 65 -7.77 1.44 -29.30
CA ALA A 65 -9.07 1.67 -28.71
C ALA A 65 -8.93 1.95 -27.20
N VAL A 66 -9.91 2.67 -26.65
CA VAL A 66 -10.01 2.85 -25.20
C VAL A 66 -10.17 1.46 -24.57
N PRO A 67 -9.33 1.08 -23.60
CA PRO A 67 -9.41 -0.24 -22.98
C PRO A 67 -10.71 -0.40 -22.21
N ASP A 68 -11.40 -1.52 -22.41
CA ASP A 68 -12.57 -1.90 -21.61
C ASP A 68 -12.14 -2.55 -20.26
N GLU A 69 -10.90 -3.04 -20.20
CA GLU A 69 -10.34 -3.59 -18.98
C GLU A 69 -9.91 -2.48 -18.00
N LYS A 70 -10.42 -2.58 -16.77
CA LYS A 70 -10.07 -1.66 -15.70
C LYS A 70 -8.71 -2.05 -15.08
N PRO A 71 -7.84 -1.08 -14.80
CA PRO A 71 -6.53 -1.35 -14.24
C PRO A 71 -6.63 -1.99 -12.85
N MET A 72 -5.70 -2.91 -12.56
CA MET A 72 -5.62 -3.54 -11.25
C MET A 72 -4.87 -2.61 -10.29
N VAL A 73 -5.48 -2.31 -9.15
CA VAL A 73 -4.84 -1.51 -8.10
C VAL A 73 -4.53 -2.40 -6.90
N LEU A 74 -3.26 -2.46 -6.50
CA LEU A 74 -2.76 -3.14 -5.30
C LEU A 74 -2.30 -2.11 -4.28
N LEU A 75 -2.73 -2.27 -3.03
CA LEU A 75 -2.38 -1.39 -1.92
C LEU A 75 -1.46 -2.12 -0.94
N GLY A 76 -0.29 -1.55 -0.68
CA GLY A 76 0.60 -1.94 0.40
C GLY A 76 0.53 -0.92 1.54
N PHE A 77 0.52 -1.39 2.79
CA PHE A 77 0.64 -0.54 3.97
C PHE A 77 1.04 -1.36 5.21
N LYS A 78 1.50 -0.66 6.23
CA LYS A 78 1.73 -1.17 7.58
C LYS A 78 1.08 -0.27 8.62
N VAL A 79 0.51 -0.88 9.66
CA VAL A 79 -0.07 -0.20 10.81
C VAL A 79 0.51 -0.82 12.08
N PRO A 80 1.53 -0.18 12.68
CA PRO A 80 2.12 -0.64 13.93
C PRO A 80 1.14 -0.62 15.10
N PHE A 81 1.41 -1.46 16.10
CA PHE A 81 0.67 -1.50 17.38
C PHE A 81 -0.83 -1.75 17.22
N THR A 82 -1.24 -2.38 16.12
CA THR A 82 -2.64 -2.57 15.76
C THR A 82 -2.87 -4.01 15.30
N THR A 83 -4.02 -4.58 15.70
CA THR A 83 -4.55 -5.85 15.19
C THR A 83 -5.92 -5.63 14.57
N VAL A 84 -6.09 -6.01 13.30
CA VAL A 84 -7.38 -5.90 12.61
C VAL A 84 -8.34 -7.02 13.01
N SER A 85 -7.81 -8.19 13.39
CA SER A 85 -8.62 -9.32 13.86
C SER A 85 -9.20 -9.12 15.26
N GLY A 86 -8.79 -8.08 15.98
CA GLY A 86 -9.10 -7.91 17.41
C GLY A 86 -8.34 -8.85 18.34
N LEU A 87 -7.43 -9.68 17.81
CA LEU A 87 -6.61 -10.58 18.63
C LEU A 87 -5.72 -9.77 19.57
N ALA A 88 -5.71 -10.15 20.84
CA ALA A 88 -4.84 -9.60 21.88
C ALA A 88 -4.24 -10.76 22.69
N VAL A 89 -2.95 -10.64 23.03
CA VAL A 89 -2.29 -11.60 23.92
C VAL A 89 -2.61 -11.18 25.35
N GLU A 90 -3.34 -12.01 26.08
CA GLU A 90 -3.71 -11.71 27.46
C GLU A 90 -2.60 -12.07 28.46
N THR A 91 -2.02 -13.27 28.35
CA THR A 91 -0.96 -13.71 29.26
C THR A 91 0.07 -14.59 28.56
N LEU A 92 1.35 -14.37 28.86
CA LEU A 92 2.46 -15.23 28.45
C LEU A 92 3.08 -15.90 29.69
N VAL A 93 2.92 -17.22 29.82
CA VAL A 93 3.45 -18.01 30.94
C VAL A 93 4.73 -18.73 30.50
N LEU A 94 5.78 -18.64 31.32
CA LEU A 94 7.05 -19.35 31.14
C LEU A 94 7.25 -20.21 32.37
N THR A 95 7.46 -21.51 32.17
CA THR A 95 7.61 -22.53 33.22
C THR A 95 9.00 -23.12 33.17
N ASN A 96 9.49 -23.62 34.31
CA ASN A 96 10.79 -24.31 34.41
C ASN A 96 12.02 -23.42 34.12
N GLU A 97 11.94 -22.14 34.47
CA GLU A 97 13.04 -21.19 34.35
C GLU A 97 13.44 -20.65 35.73
N ASN A 98 14.74 -20.60 36.00
CA ASN A 98 15.30 -20.11 37.28
C ASN A 98 15.53 -18.59 37.32
N TYR A 99 15.23 -17.89 36.23
CA TYR A 99 15.41 -16.45 36.09
C TYR A 99 14.08 -15.73 35.78
N LYS A 100 14.08 -14.39 35.81
CA LYS A 100 12.92 -13.54 35.46
C LYS A 100 13.06 -13.02 34.03
N PRO A 101 12.49 -13.69 33.01
CA PRO A 101 12.57 -13.24 31.62
C PRO A 101 11.76 -11.96 31.39
N TYR A 102 12.27 -11.11 30.49
CA TYR A 102 11.47 -10.04 29.91
C TYR A 102 10.44 -10.63 28.94
N LYS A 103 9.19 -10.15 29.05
CA LYS A 103 8.08 -10.55 28.18
C LYS A 103 7.58 -9.32 27.43
N GLY A 104 7.56 -9.39 26.12
CA GLY A 104 7.11 -8.30 25.27
C GLY A 104 6.27 -8.82 24.11
N VAL A 105 5.25 -8.04 23.74
CA VAL A 105 4.42 -8.32 22.56
C VAL A 105 4.44 -7.08 21.69
N ARG A 106 4.63 -7.27 20.39
CA ARG A 106 4.47 -6.21 19.39
C ARG A 106 3.50 -6.69 18.32
N THR A 107 2.54 -5.84 17.98
CA THR A 107 1.58 -6.11 16.93
C THR A 107 1.87 -5.24 15.71
N LEU A 108 1.63 -5.81 14.54
CA LEU A 108 1.77 -5.15 13.26
C LEU A 108 0.71 -5.70 12.31
N THR A 109 -0.16 -4.82 11.82
CA THR A 109 -1.02 -5.14 10.70
C THR A 109 -0.30 -4.72 9.42
N GLN A 110 -0.24 -5.61 8.44
CA GLN A 110 0.32 -5.31 7.12
C GLN A 110 -0.62 -5.79 6.02
N ALA A 111 -0.59 -5.12 4.88
CA ALA A 111 -1.31 -5.55 3.71
C ALA A 111 -0.80 -6.92 3.22
N GLY A 112 -1.72 -7.86 3.00
CA GLY A 112 -1.48 -9.04 2.17
C GLY A 112 -1.73 -8.69 0.70
N ARG A 113 -2.52 -9.51 -0.01
CA ARG A 113 -3.02 -9.17 -1.34
C ARG A 113 -4.25 -8.26 -1.23
N PHE A 114 -4.02 -6.97 -0.99
CA PHE A 114 -5.09 -5.98 -0.92
C PHE A 114 -5.34 -5.36 -2.29
N GLN A 115 -6.35 -5.87 -3.01
CA GLN A 115 -6.69 -5.42 -4.36
C GLN A 115 -7.96 -4.56 -4.35
N ILE A 116 -7.89 -3.42 -5.04
CA ILE A 116 -9.03 -2.53 -5.28
C ILE A 116 -9.40 -2.65 -6.76
N ARG A 117 -10.70 -2.84 -7.04
CA ARG A 117 -11.26 -2.84 -8.39
C ARG A 117 -12.04 -1.54 -8.57
N THR A 118 -11.71 -0.81 -9.63
CA THR A 118 -12.38 0.43 -10.04
C THR A 118 -13.53 0.15 -10.99
#